data_AF-A0A838BD74-F1
#
_entry.id   AF-A0A838BD74-F1
#
_cell.length_a   1.000
_cell.length_b   1.000
_cell.length_c   1.000
_cell.angle_alpha   90.00
_cell.angle_beta   90.00
_cell.angle_gamma   90.00
#
_symmetry.space_group_name_H-M   'P 1'
#
loop_
_entity.id
_entity.type
_entity.pdbx_description
1 polymer ?
#
loop_
_entity_poly.entity_id
_entity_poly.type
_entity_poly.pdbx_seq_one_letter_code
_entity_poly.pdbx_strand_id
1 'polypeptide(L)'
;MTTAMQDAMIWMNKNFGADIDAAVAGTPITKNLLISIGIQETFYIWAKMYKTATPEEVLAVCVGDTIDFPKRASAWPKDRADLESHARGKEMFKVARAALVRIAAINSGYKVAVKKADKFCHGFGMFQYDIQFFDGDKDYFINEKWATWKGTLSRGMSELTAQTKAVYGAGKKSLTHDESVYVAIAYNQGATKTKKNMATRKFKQGYKDDLGVFYGEHIESNLKATKGLW
;
A
#
# COMPACT_ATOMS: atom_id res chain seq x y z
N MET A 1 -5.88 -11.16 25.01
CA MET A 1 -4.91 -10.07 24.73
C MET A 1 -4.75 -9.98 23.22
N THR A 2 -4.83 -8.78 22.65
CA THR A 2 -4.64 -8.52 21.22
C THR A 2 -3.15 -8.55 20.86
N THR A 3 -2.83 -8.95 19.62
CA THR A 3 -1.46 -8.83 19.10
C THR A 3 -1.16 -7.38 18.71
N ALA A 4 0.12 -7.01 18.56
CA ALA A 4 0.51 -5.66 18.12
C ALA A 4 -0.11 -5.28 16.75
N MET A 5 -0.34 -6.27 15.89
CA MET A 5 -1.04 -6.09 14.61
C MET A 5 -2.54 -5.83 14.81
N GLN A 6 -3.20 -6.57 15.71
CA GLN A 6 -4.61 -6.33 16.02
C GLN A 6 -4.82 -4.97 16.70
N ASP A 7 -3.92 -4.56 17.60
CA ASP A 7 -3.91 -3.20 18.17
C ASP A 7 -3.83 -2.13 17.06
N ALA A 8 -2.99 -2.35 16.05
CA ALA A 8 -2.85 -1.46 14.91
C ALA A 8 -4.10 -1.44 14.02
N MET A 9 -4.76 -2.58 13.81
CA MET A 9 -6.05 -2.67 13.10
C MET A 9 -7.15 -1.91 13.86
N ILE A 10 -7.21 -2.05 15.18
CA ILE A 10 -8.13 -1.30 16.04
C ILE A 10 -7.84 0.20 15.93
N TRP A 11 -6.57 0.60 15.95
CA TRP A 11 -6.17 1.99 15.77
C TRP A 11 -6.62 2.55 14.41
N MET A 12 -6.43 1.80 13.31
CA MET A 12 -6.91 2.21 11.99
C MET A 12 -8.43 2.38 11.97
N ASN A 13 -9.19 1.41 12.51
CA ASN A 13 -10.64 1.51 12.58
C ASN A 13 -11.09 2.70 13.45
N LYS A 14 -10.42 2.95 14.59
CA LYS A 14 -10.77 4.06 15.49
C LYS A 14 -10.61 5.43 14.80
N ASN A 15 -9.52 5.63 14.06
CA ASN A 15 -9.21 6.94 13.48
C ASN A 15 -9.86 7.14 12.10
N PHE A 16 -10.08 6.05 11.35
CA PHE A 16 -10.44 6.12 9.94
C PHE A 16 -11.68 5.31 9.56
N GLY A 17 -12.22 4.51 10.49
CA GLY A 17 -13.28 3.54 10.20
C GLY A 17 -14.55 4.15 9.62
N ALA A 18 -14.98 5.32 10.10
CA ALA A 18 -16.14 6.03 9.57
C ALA A 18 -15.96 6.43 8.09
N ASP A 19 -14.79 6.97 7.73
CA ASP A 19 -14.47 7.34 6.35
C ASP A 19 -14.35 6.08 5.46
N ILE A 20 -13.80 4.99 6.01
CA ILE A 20 -13.74 3.71 5.31
C ILE A 20 -15.16 3.19 5.04
N ASP A 21 -16.03 3.17 6.05
CA ASP A 21 -17.41 2.70 5.93
C ASP A 21 -18.17 3.52 4.87
N ALA A 22 -17.96 4.84 4.85
CA ALA A 22 -18.52 5.71 3.81
C ALA A 22 -17.96 5.41 2.41
N ALA A 23 -16.65 5.18 2.29
CA ALA A 23 -16.00 4.95 1.00
C ALA A 23 -16.36 3.59 0.39
N VAL A 24 -16.59 2.56 1.22
CA VAL A 24 -16.97 1.22 0.73
C VAL A 24 -18.47 1.07 0.51
N ALA A 25 -19.29 2.03 0.95
CA ALA A 25 -20.74 1.98 0.79
C ALA A 25 -21.14 1.78 -0.68
N GLY A 26 -21.98 0.78 -0.94
CA GLY A 26 -22.43 0.44 -2.29
C GLY A 26 -21.38 -0.32 -3.14
N THR A 27 -20.21 -0.64 -2.58
CA THR A 27 -19.20 -1.49 -3.22
C THR A 27 -19.18 -2.88 -2.56
N PRO A 28 -18.66 -3.92 -3.23
CA PRO A 28 -18.48 -5.23 -2.62
C PRO A 28 -17.25 -5.31 -1.69
N ILE A 29 -16.44 -4.24 -1.61
CA ILE A 29 -15.26 -4.13 -0.77
C ILE A 29 -15.69 -3.95 0.69
N THR A 30 -14.94 -4.54 1.62
CA THR A 30 -15.23 -4.41 3.05
C THR A 30 -14.18 -3.56 3.75
N LYS A 31 -14.58 -2.96 4.89
CA LYS A 31 -13.64 -2.29 5.80
C LYS A 31 -12.49 -3.22 6.24
N ASN A 32 -12.82 -4.48 6.57
CA ASN A 32 -11.83 -5.48 6.96
C ASN A 32 -10.76 -5.67 5.87
N LEU A 33 -11.17 -5.70 4.59
CA LEU A 33 -10.25 -5.83 3.47
C LEU A 33 -9.32 -4.62 3.35
N LEU A 34 -9.84 -3.40 3.41
CA LEU A 34 -9.01 -2.19 3.36
C LEU A 34 -8.03 -2.12 4.53
N ILE A 35 -8.47 -2.39 5.76
CA ILE A 35 -7.58 -2.42 6.92
C ILE A 35 -6.51 -3.51 6.74
N SER A 36 -6.89 -4.70 6.26
CA SER A 36 -5.94 -5.80 6.03
C SER A 36 -4.87 -5.44 4.99
N ILE A 37 -5.25 -4.72 3.93
CA ILE A 37 -4.31 -4.22 2.92
C ILE A 37 -3.42 -3.14 3.54
N GLY A 38 -3.97 -2.12 4.22
CA GLY A 38 -3.15 -1.06 4.82
C GLY A 38 -2.12 -1.60 5.84
N ILE A 39 -2.50 -2.62 6.62
CA ILE A 39 -1.57 -3.34 7.49
C ILE A 39 -0.49 -4.03 6.65
N GLN A 40 -0.88 -4.78 5.63
CA GLN A 40 0.08 -5.52 4.81
C GLN A 40 1.08 -4.61 4.09
N GLU A 41 0.61 -3.47 3.60
CA GLU A 41 1.41 -2.56 2.78
C GLU A 41 2.42 -1.75 3.59
N THR A 42 2.07 -1.29 4.81
CA THR A 42 2.93 -0.31 5.50
C THR A 42 3.08 -0.48 7.01
N PHE A 43 2.40 -1.43 7.66
CA PHE A 43 2.47 -1.57 9.13
C PHE A 43 3.91 -1.67 9.64
N TYR A 44 4.78 -2.41 8.95
CA TYR A 44 6.18 -2.57 9.32
C TYR A 44 6.97 -1.25 9.41
N ILE A 45 6.48 -0.18 8.77
CA ILE A 45 7.08 1.15 8.81
C ILE A 45 6.64 1.91 10.05
N TRP A 46 5.33 1.94 10.34
CA TRP A 46 4.74 2.80 11.36
C TRP A 46 4.34 2.08 12.65
N ALA A 47 4.58 0.77 12.77
CA ALA A 47 4.21 -0.05 13.93
C ALA A 47 4.63 0.52 15.28
N LYS A 48 5.73 1.28 15.32
CA LYS A 48 6.26 1.91 16.55
C LYS A 48 5.65 3.28 16.87
N MET A 49 4.88 3.86 15.94
CA MET A 49 4.40 5.23 16.03
C MET A 49 2.93 5.33 16.45
N TYR A 50 2.06 4.42 16.01
CA TYR A 50 0.60 4.61 16.15
C TYR A 50 0.10 4.76 17.60
N LYS A 51 0.89 4.34 18.59
CA LYS A 51 0.55 4.49 20.03
C LYS A 51 0.90 5.87 20.60
N THR A 52 1.82 6.61 19.98
CA THR A 52 2.36 7.87 20.53
C THR A 52 2.27 9.05 19.57
N ALA A 53 2.16 8.79 18.27
CA ALA A 53 2.06 9.80 17.22
C ALA A 53 0.59 10.04 16.83
N THR A 54 0.33 11.21 16.25
CA THR A 54 -0.93 11.55 15.60
C THR A 54 -1.15 10.71 14.33
N PRO A 55 -2.42 10.53 13.89
CA PRO A 55 -2.71 9.90 12.61
C PRO A 55 -1.99 10.54 11.42
N GLU A 56 -1.85 11.86 11.42
CA GLU A 56 -1.17 12.63 10.38
C GLU A 56 0.34 12.30 10.33
N GLU A 57 0.99 12.22 11.49
CA GLU A 57 2.40 11.83 11.59
C GLU A 57 2.63 10.39 11.11
N VAL A 58 1.70 9.47 11.39
CA VAL A 58 1.74 8.10 10.88
C VAL A 58 1.62 8.09 9.35
N LEU A 59 0.64 8.81 8.79
CA LEU A 59 0.42 8.88 7.34
C LEU A 59 1.60 9.50 6.59
N ALA A 60 2.24 10.51 7.18
CA ALA A 60 3.41 11.18 6.60
C ALA A 60 4.62 10.26 6.41
N VAL A 61 4.65 9.11 7.09
CA VAL A 61 5.73 8.12 6.99
C VAL A 61 5.30 6.82 6.33
N CYS A 62 4.05 6.69 5.88
CA CYS A 62 3.58 5.58 5.05
C CYS A 62 4.17 5.68 3.63
N VAL A 63 5.49 5.70 3.51
CA VAL A 63 6.25 5.75 2.27
C VAL A 63 7.38 4.74 2.39
N GLY A 64 7.65 4.01 1.34
CA GLY A 64 8.49 2.84 1.40
C GLY A 64 9.19 2.57 0.08
N ASP A 65 9.93 1.47 0.09
CA ASP A 65 10.67 0.90 -1.04
C ASP A 65 11.57 1.88 -1.79
N THR A 66 12.87 1.68 -1.70
CA THR A 66 13.81 2.57 -2.41
C THR A 66 14.09 2.05 -3.81
N ILE A 67 14.21 2.94 -4.79
CA ILE A 67 14.64 2.55 -6.14
C ILE A 67 15.87 1.65 -6.06
N ASP A 68 15.80 0.44 -6.63
CA ASP A 68 16.85 -0.58 -6.52
C ASP A 68 17.28 -1.12 -7.88
N PHE A 69 17.59 -0.23 -8.83
CA PHE A 69 18.27 -0.62 -10.07
C PHE A 69 19.62 -1.30 -9.76
N PRO A 70 19.95 -2.42 -10.43
CA PRO A 70 19.26 -3.03 -11.57
C PRO A 70 18.17 -4.06 -11.22
N LYS A 71 17.87 -4.35 -9.95
CA LYS A 71 16.85 -5.37 -9.58
C LYS A 71 15.44 -5.01 -10.05
N ARG A 72 15.13 -3.72 -10.19
CA ARG A 72 13.85 -3.17 -10.70
C ARG A 72 13.97 -2.61 -12.13
N ALA A 73 14.83 -3.19 -12.98
CA ALA A 73 15.16 -2.60 -14.28
C ALA A 73 14.00 -2.46 -15.29
N SER A 74 12.89 -3.20 -15.11
CA SER A 74 11.74 -3.17 -16.04
C SER A 74 10.70 -2.11 -15.73
N ALA A 75 10.68 -1.55 -14.52
CA ALA A 75 9.70 -0.56 -14.11
C ALA A 75 10.31 0.85 -14.14
N TRP A 76 9.53 1.81 -14.61
CA TRP A 76 9.91 3.22 -14.57
C TRP A 76 9.63 3.81 -13.18
N PRO A 77 10.39 4.82 -12.72
CA PRO A 77 11.73 5.19 -13.19
C PRO A 77 12.76 4.14 -12.74
N LYS A 78 13.82 3.96 -13.52
CA LYS A 78 14.94 3.08 -13.16
C LYS A 78 15.86 3.74 -12.13
N ASP A 79 16.12 5.02 -12.30
CA ASP A 79 17.01 5.81 -11.46
C ASP A 79 16.56 7.28 -11.42
N ARG A 80 17.37 8.13 -10.79
CA ARG A 80 17.11 9.57 -10.69
C ARG A 80 17.13 10.26 -12.05
N ALA A 81 18.06 9.91 -12.94
CA ALA A 81 18.17 10.55 -14.24
C ALA A 81 16.94 10.24 -15.10
N ASP A 82 16.47 9.00 -15.06
CA ASP A 82 15.24 8.56 -15.73
C ASP A 82 14.01 9.32 -15.20
N LEU A 83 13.89 9.47 -13.87
CA LEU A 83 12.83 10.30 -13.27
C LEU A 83 12.94 11.77 -13.72
N GLU A 84 14.11 12.39 -13.60
CA GLU A 84 14.32 13.81 -13.90
C GLU A 84 14.18 14.16 -15.39
N SER A 85 14.24 13.17 -16.29
CA SER A 85 13.98 13.34 -17.72
C SER A 85 12.50 13.59 -18.06
N HIS A 86 11.59 13.27 -17.14
CA HIS A 86 10.14 13.47 -17.31
C HIS A 86 9.69 14.85 -16.85
N ALA A 87 8.54 15.30 -17.36
CA ALA A 87 7.93 16.56 -16.96
C ALA A 87 7.68 16.58 -15.44
N ARG A 88 8.21 17.60 -14.76
CA ARG A 88 8.21 17.75 -13.29
C ARG A 88 8.98 16.65 -12.53
N GLY A 89 9.80 15.84 -13.21
CA GLY A 89 10.60 14.78 -12.60
C GLY A 89 11.56 15.26 -11.51
N LYS A 90 12.19 16.42 -11.69
CA LYS A 90 13.03 17.07 -10.66
C LYS A 90 12.26 17.43 -9.39
N GLU A 91 11.00 17.84 -9.54
CA GLU A 91 10.12 18.14 -8.42
C GLU A 91 9.75 16.84 -7.68
N MET A 92 9.39 15.80 -8.44
CA MET A 92 9.09 14.49 -7.89
C MET A 92 10.27 13.88 -7.14
N PHE A 93 11.50 14.00 -7.68
CA PHE A 93 12.69 13.55 -6.99
C PHE A 93 12.86 14.23 -5.62
N LYS A 94 12.62 15.54 -5.52
CA LYS A 94 12.70 16.26 -4.24
C LYS A 94 11.70 15.70 -3.22
N VAL A 95 10.45 15.47 -3.62
CA VAL A 95 9.41 14.88 -2.77
C VAL A 95 9.80 13.47 -2.33
N ALA A 96 10.15 12.60 -3.28
CA ALA A 96 10.53 11.21 -3.02
C ALA A 96 11.79 11.09 -2.14
N ARG A 97 12.72 12.02 -2.29
CA ARG A 97 13.93 12.10 -1.48
C ARG A 97 13.64 12.59 -0.07
N ALA A 98 12.79 13.61 0.09
CA ALA A 98 12.36 14.10 1.40
C ALA A 98 11.61 13.01 2.18
N ALA A 99 10.73 12.26 1.51
CA ALA A 99 10.07 11.08 2.05
C ALA A 99 11.08 10.04 2.59
N LEU A 100 12.12 9.69 1.82
CA LEU A 100 13.18 8.78 2.25
C LEU A 100 13.92 9.29 3.50
N VAL A 101 14.22 10.58 3.57
CA VAL A 101 14.87 11.19 4.75
C VAL A 101 13.95 11.06 5.97
N ARG A 102 12.66 11.34 5.82
CA ARG A 102 11.67 11.27 6.89
C ARG A 102 11.56 9.87 7.47
N ILE A 103 11.43 8.83 6.64
CA ILE A 103 11.33 7.45 7.13
C ILE A 103 12.65 6.93 7.71
N ALA A 104 13.80 7.37 7.20
CA ALA A 104 15.10 6.96 7.73
C ALA A 104 15.36 7.48 9.15
N ALA A 105 14.65 8.53 9.59
CA ALA A 105 14.71 9.02 10.96
C ALA A 105 14.08 8.06 11.97
N ILE A 106 13.09 7.26 11.55
CA ILE A 106 12.31 6.37 12.43
C ILE A 106 12.57 4.88 12.18
N ASN A 107 13.03 4.51 10.98
CA ASN A 107 13.26 3.14 10.57
C ASN A 107 14.71 2.96 10.12
N SER A 108 15.48 2.22 10.93
CA SER A 108 16.90 1.96 10.70
C SER A 108 17.19 1.24 9.38
N GLY A 109 16.23 0.51 8.81
CA GLY A 109 16.38 -0.16 7.52
C GLY A 109 16.71 0.79 6.37
N TYR A 110 16.34 2.07 6.48
CA TYR A 110 16.55 3.07 5.43
C TYR A 110 17.84 3.90 5.60
N LYS A 111 18.61 3.70 6.70
CA LYS A 111 19.84 4.47 6.99
C LYS A 111 20.92 4.32 5.92
N VAL A 112 21.00 3.17 5.26
CA VAL A 112 21.98 2.96 4.17
C VAL A 112 21.53 3.66 2.90
N ALA A 113 20.24 3.59 2.56
CA ALA A 113 19.71 4.20 1.36
C ALA A 113 19.76 5.73 1.43
N VAL A 114 19.40 6.33 2.57
CA VAL A 114 19.41 7.80 2.73
C VAL A 114 20.81 8.41 2.59
N LYS A 115 21.89 7.65 2.80
CA LYS A 115 23.27 8.15 2.57
C LYS A 115 23.61 8.30 1.08
N LYS A 116 22.90 7.62 0.19
CA LYS A 116 23.12 7.67 -1.26
C LYS A 116 22.26 8.78 -1.84
N ALA A 117 22.88 9.82 -2.42
CA ALA A 117 22.17 11.02 -2.88
C ALA A 117 21.06 10.71 -3.90
N ASP A 118 21.30 9.74 -4.79
CA ASP A 118 20.37 9.41 -5.87
C ASP A 118 19.32 8.34 -5.51
N LYS A 119 19.28 7.88 -4.25
CA LYS A 119 18.22 6.99 -3.76
C LYS A 119 17.02 7.81 -3.31
N PHE A 120 15.83 7.32 -3.61
CA PHE A 120 14.54 7.90 -3.24
C PHE A 120 13.48 6.80 -3.12
N CYS A 121 12.38 7.09 -2.43
CA CYS A 121 11.24 6.16 -2.29
C CYS A 121 10.45 6.04 -3.59
N HIS A 122 9.85 4.88 -3.84
CA HIS A 122 8.93 4.67 -4.94
C HIS A 122 7.52 4.23 -4.51
N GLY A 123 7.31 3.79 -3.26
CA GLY A 123 5.98 3.50 -2.72
C GLY A 123 5.43 4.66 -1.87
N PHE A 124 4.20 5.12 -2.15
CA PHE A 124 3.61 6.29 -1.50
C PHE A 124 2.22 6.06 -0.91
N GLY A 125 2.06 6.41 0.37
CA GLY A 125 0.82 6.33 1.13
C GLY A 125 0.60 4.98 1.83
N MET A 126 -0.43 4.92 2.69
CA MET A 126 -0.80 3.73 3.47
C MET A 126 -0.99 2.49 2.59
N PHE A 127 -1.44 2.68 1.34
CA PHE A 127 -1.68 1.63 0.37
C PHE A 127 -0.59 1.52 -0.73
N GLN A 128 0.58 2.15 -0.53
CA GLN A 128 1.78 2.03 -1.37
C GLN A 128 1.55 2.26 -2.89
N TYR A 129 0.97 3.40 -3.26
CA TYR A 129 0.85 3.78 -4.66
C TYR A 129 2.23 4.04 -5.29
N ASP A 130 2.55 3.31 -6.35
CA ASP A 130 3.89 3.29 -6.93
C ASP A 130 4.14 4.51 -7.84
N ILE A 131 5.33 5.12 -7.70
CA ILE A 131 5.79 6.27 -8.49
C ILE A 131 5.75 6.03 -10.00
N GLN A 132 5.72 4.78 -10.47
CA GLN A 132 5.59 4.46 -11.90
C GLN A 132 4.34 5.09 -12.52
N PHE A 133 3.34 5.42 -11.71
CA PHE A 133 2.11 6.09 -12.15
C PHE A 133 2.18 7.62 -12.06
N PHE A 134 3.34 8.19 -11.69
CA PHE A 134 3.52 9.63 -11.55
C PHE A 134 2.99 10.41 -12.74
N ASP A 135 3.23 9.93 -13.96
CA ASP A 135 2.82 10.68 -15.14
C ASP A 135 1.31 10.87 -15.27
N GLY A 136 0.53 9.89 -14.81
CA GLY A 136 -0.94 9.93 -14.81
C GLY A 136 -1.55 10.62 -13.59
N ASP A 137 -0.77 10.88 -12.53
CA ASP A 137 -1.30 11.42 -11.26
C ASP A 137 -0.29 12.35 -10.54
N LYS A 138 0.33 13.27 -11.30
CA LYS A 138 1.41 14.15 -10.80
C LYS A 138 1.01 14.90 -9.52
N ASP A 139 -0.22 15.39 -9.46
CA ASP A 139 -0.71 16.18 -8.33
C ASP A 139 -0.96 15.36 -7.07
N TYR A 140 -1.19 14.06 -7.17
CA TYR A 140 -1.22 13.18 -5.99
C TYR A 140 0.16 13.13 -5.33
N PHE A 141 1.21 12.96 -6.13
CA PHE A 141 2.55 12.83 -5.61
C PHE A 141 3.14 14.17 -5.17
N ILE A 142 3.11 15.19 -6.03
CA ILE A 142 3.76 16.47 -5.76
C ILE A 142 3.14 17.19 -4.56
N ASN A 143 1.80 17.20 -4.46
CA ASN A 143 1.12 17.88 -3.36
C ASN A 143 1.02 17.02 -2.09
N GLU A 144 1.84 15.96 -2.00
CA GLU A 144 1.88 15.02 -0.87
C GLU A 144 0.49 14.47 -0.46
N LYS A 145 -0.44 14.28 -1.41
CA LYS A 145 -1.78 13.76 -1.09
C LYS A 145 -1.71 12.37 -0.44
N TRP A 146 -0.66 11.61 -0.75
CA TRP A 146 -0.34 10.33 -0.12
C TRP A 146 -0.13 10.41 1.40
N ALA A 147 0.26 11.57 1.93
CA ALA A 147 0.45 11.81 3.37
C ALA A 147 -0.87 12.21 4.07
N THR A 148 -1.97 12.33 3.33
CA THR A 148 -3.29 12.68 3.86
C THR A 148 -4.22 11.47 3.83
N TRP A 149 -5.10 11.35 4.82
CA TRP A 149 -6.05 10.24 4.88
C TRP A 149 -6.99 10.24 3.65
N LYS A 150 -7.56 11.40 3.32
CA LYS A 150 -8.44 11.57 2.16
C LYS A 150 -7.77 11.17 0.85
N GLY A 151 -6.53 11.60 0.64
CA GLY A 151 -5.78 11.29 -0.57
C GLY A 151 -5.48 9.80 -0.70
N THR A 152 -4.95 9.18 0.37
CA THR A 152 -4.61 7.75 0.32
C THR A 152 -5.85 6.86 0.20
N LEU A 153 -6.94 7.17 0.93
CA LEU A 153 -8.19 6.40 0.84
C LEU A 153 -8.80 6.50 -0.57
N SER A 154 -8.85 7.69 -1.15
CA SER A 154 -9.42 7.89 -2.49
C SER A 154 -8.64 7.10 -3.56
N ARG A 155 -7.31 7.15 -3.52
CA ARG A 155 -6.44 6.42 -4.46
C ARG A 155 -6.55 4.91 -4.27
N GLY A 156 -6.43 4.42 -3.04
CA GLY A 156 -6.56 3.00 -2.70
C GLY A 156 -7.92 2.43 -3.11
N MET A 157 -9.01 3.15 -2.85
CA MET A 157 -10.35 2.73 -3.27
C MET A 157 -10.52 2.70 -4.80
N SER A 158 -9.94 3.66 -5.51
CA SER A 158 -9.98 3.67 -6.99
C SER A 158 -9.34 2.40 -7.57
N GLU A 159 -8.15 2.03 -7.08
CA GLU A 159 -7.45 0.83 -7.51
C GLU A 159 -8.16 -0.44 -7.10
N LEU A 160 -8.57 -0.54 -5.84
CA LEU A 160 -9.21 -1.74 -5.33
C LEU A 160 -10.55 -2.01 -6.03
N THR A 161 -11.30 -0.96 -6.36
CA THR A 161 -12.52 -1.05 -7.15
C THR A 161 -12.23 -1.52 -8.58
N ALA A 162 -11.20 -0.96 -9.22
CA ALA A 162 -10.78 -1.37 -10.56
C ALA A 162 -10.34 -2.85 -10.58
N GLN A 163 -9.56 -3.29 -9.58
CA GLN A 163 -9.15 -4.69 -9.46
C GLN A 163 -10.34 -5.60 -9.15
N THR A 164 -11.27 -5.19 -8.29
CA THR A 164 -12.47 -5.97 -8.02
C THR A 164 -13.30 -6.18 -9.28
N LYS A 165 -13.52 -5.12 -10.06
CA LYS A 165 -14.18 -5.20 -11.37
C LYS A 165 -13.42 -6.07 -12.35
N ALA A 166 -12.09 -5.95 -12.40
CA ALA A 166 -11.25 -6.75 -13.29
C ALA A 166 -11.27 -8.23 -12.91
N VAL A 167 -11.34 -8.57 -11.63
CA VAL A 167 -11.40 -9.96 -11.13
C VAL A 167 -12.81 -10.56 -11.30
N TYR A 168 -13.86 -9.89 -10.81
CA TYR A 168 -15.20 -10.48 -10.68
C TYR A 168 -16.27 -9.84 -11.56
N GLY A 169 -15.94 -8.78 -12.32
CA GLY A 169 -16.89 -8.03 -13.14
C GLY A 169 -17.60 -6.91 -12.36
N ALA A 170 -18.24 -6.00 -13.10
CA ALA A 170 -18.88 -4.80 -12.53
C ALA A 170 -20.14 -5.09 -11.69
N GLY A 171 -20.73 -6.28 -11.83
CA GLY A 171 -21.97 -6.66 -11.14
C GLY A 171 -21.80 -7.24 -9.74
N LYS A 172 -20.55 -7.44 -9.28
CA LYS A 172 -20.26 -8.08 -7.98
C LYS A 172 -20.85 -7.26 -6.82
N LYS A 173 -21.75 -7.86 -6.05
CA LYS A 173 -22.47 -7.20 -4.94
C LYS A 173 -21.80 -7.36 -3.57
N SER A 174 -21.14 -8.49 -3.35
CA SER A 174 -20.40 -8.79 -2.13
C SER A 174 -19.24 -9.72 -2.44
N LEU A 175 -18.14 -9.60 -1.68
CA LEU A 175 -17.02 -10.53 -1.70
C LEU A 175 -17.18 -11.54 -0.55
N THR A 176 -16.96 -12.82 -0.83
CA THR A 176 -16.67 -13.81 0.21
C THR A 176 -15.29 -13.54 0.84
N HIS A 177 -14.94 -14.29 1.88
CA HIS A 177 -13.60 -14.24 2.47
C HIS A 177 -12.50 -14.49 1.42
N ASP A 178 -12.59 -15.62 0.69
CA ASP A 178 -11.61 -15.99 -0.34
C ASP A 178 -11.55 -14.96 -1.47
N GLU A 179 -12.71 -14.44 -1.90
CA GLU A 179 -12.76 -13.41 -2.93
C GLU A 179 -12.10 -12.11 -2.47
N SER A 180 -12.20 -11.77 -1.18
CA SER A 180 -11.48 -10.62 -0.60
C SER A 180 -9.98 -10.81 -0.67
N VAL A 181 -9.48 -12.01 -0.35
CA VAL A 181 -8.04 -12.34 -0.48
C VAL A 181 -7.60 -12.20 -1.93
N TYR A 182 -8.38 -12.72 -2.88
CA TYR A 182 -8.05 -12.60 -4.30
C TYR A 182 -8.09 -11.18 -4.84
N VAL A 183 -9.00 -10.33 -4.37
CA VAL A 183 -9.00 -8.90 -4.71
C VAL A 183 -7.72 -8.23 -4.20
N ALA A 184 -7.27 -8.51 -2.98
CA ALA A 184 -6.00 -7.98 -2.47
C ALA A 184 -4.79 -8.52 -3.25
N ILE A 185 -4.78 -9.80 -3.63
CA ILE A 185 -3.73 -10.34 -4.50
C ILE A 185 -3.73 -9.60 -5.85
N ALA A 186 -4.90 -9.31 -6.42
CA ALA A 186 -5.01 -8.52 -7.64
C ALA A 186 -4.55 -7.07 -7.47
N TYR A 187 -4.74 -6.49 -6.29
CA TYR A 187 -4.12 -5.21 -5.92
C TYR A 187 -2.60 -5.28 -6.00
N ASN A 188 -1.99 -6.31 -5.42
CA ASN A 188 -0.52 -6.47 -5.39
C ASN A 188 0.13 -6.79 -6.74
N GLN A 189 -0.48 -7.65 -7.56
CA GLN A 189 0.16 -8.19 -8.79
C GLN A 189 -0.69 -8.13 -10.06
N GLY A 190 -1.84 -7.47 -10.00
CA GLY A 190 -2.78 -7.32 -11.11
C GLY A 190 -3.77 -8.49 -11.27
N ALA A 191 -4.99 -8.16 -11.73
CA ALA A 191 -6.08 -9.12 -11.92
C ALA A 191 -5.76 -10.26 -12.90
N THR A 192 -5.09 -9.99 -14.02
CA THR A 192 -4.79 -11.01 -15.05
C THR A 192 -3.96 -12.16 -14.48
N LYS A 193 -2.85 -11.83 -13.79
CA LYS A 193 -1.98 -12.82 -13.16
C LYS A 193 -2.69 -13.53 -12.01
N THR A 194 -3.53 -12.81 -11.27
CA THR A 194 -4.32 -13.38 -10.19
C THR A 194 -5.28 -14.45 -10.70
N LYS A 195 -6.13 -14.12 -11.68
CA LYS A 195 -7.09 -15.06 -12.30
C LYS A 195 -6.43 -16.33 -12.81
N LYS A 196 -5.31 -16.20 -13.53
CA LYS A 196 -4.56 -17.34 -14.08
C LYS A 196 -4.15 -18.36 -13.00
N ASN A 197 -3.90 -17.87 -11.78
CA ASN A 197 -3.31 -18.67 -10.71
C ASN A 197 -4.29 -19.02 -9.58
N MET A 198 -5.54 -18.52 -9.59
CA MET A 198 -6.53 -18.80 -8.54
C MET A 198 -6.74 -20.30 -8.33
N ALA A 199 -6.93 -21.05 -9.42
CA ALA A 199 -7.22 -22.48 -9.36
C ALA A 199 -6.04 -23.33 -8.90
N THR A 200 -4.81 -22.92 -9.23
CA THR A 200 -3.60 -23.74 -9.03
C THR A 200 -2.78 -23.33 -7.81
N ARG A 201 -2.64 -22.01 -7.58
CA ARG A 201 -1.81 -21.46 -6.50
C ARG A 201 -2.62 -20.98 -5.30
N LYS A 202 -3.93 -20.81 -5.43
CA LYS A 202 -4.80 -20.29 -4.37
C LYS A 202 -4.21 -19.02 -3.75
N PHE A 203 -3.98 -18.95 -2.45
CA PHE A 203 -3.42 -17.76 -1.78
C PHE A 203 -1.89 -17.66 -1.85
N LYS A 204 -1.18 -18.66 -2.40
CA LYS A 204 0.28 -18.62 -2.63
C LYS A 204 0.67 -17.78 -3.85
N GLN A 205 0.26 -16.50 -3.82
CA GLN A 205 0.35 -15.53 -4.91
C GLN A 205 0.80 -14.14 -4.40
N GLY A 206 1.25 -13.30 -5.34
CA GLY A 206 1.84 -12.00 -5.03
C GLY A 206 3.31 -12.10 -4.64
N TYR A 207 3.84 -11.03 -4.03
CA TYR A 207 5.18 -11.01 -3.46
C TYR A 207 5.34 -12.13 -2.42
N LYS A 208 6.53 -12.74 -2.37
CA LYS A 208 6.90 -13.75 -1.36
C LYS A 208 8.00 -13.16 -0.52
N ASP A 209 7.79 -13.09 0.78
CA ASP A 209 8.78 -12.55 1.71
C ASP A 209 9.97 -13.51 1.91
N ASP A 210 10.94 -13.04 2.69
CA ASP A 210 12.15 -13.79 3.03
C ASP A 210 11.88 -15.05 3.87
N LEU A 211 10.71 -15.12 4.52
CA LEU A 211 10.25 -16.31 5.27
C LEU A 211 9.50 -17.31 4.38
N GLY A 212 9.31 -16.99 3.10
CA GLY A 212 8.64 -17.84 2.13
C GLY A 212 7.11 -17.74 2.16
N VAL A 213 6.54 -16.78 2.88
CA VAL A 213 5.09 -16.55 2.96
C VAL A 213 4.67 -15.59 1.85
N PHE A 214 3.60 -15.93 1.15
CA PHE A 214 3.07 -15.12 0.06
C PHE A 214 2.15 -14.01 0.56
N TYR A 215 2.07 -12.92 -0.20
CA TYR A 215 1.17 -11.79 0.05
C TYR A 215 -0.27 -12.23 0.30
N GLY A 216 -0.79 -13.18 -0.49
CA GLY A 216 -2.15 -13.70 -0.29
C GLY A 216 -2.34 -14.43 1.04
N GLU A 217 -1.33 -15.14 1.53
CA GLU A 217 -1.36 -15.82 2.84
C GLU A 217 -1.33 -14.79 3.99
N HIS A 218 -0.57 -13.71 3.83
CA HIS A 218 -0.61 -12.59 4.78
C HIS A 218 -1.97 -11.92 4.83
N ILE A 219 -2.61 -11.66 3.68
CA ILE A 219 -3.96 -11.08 3.65
C ILE A 219 -4.98 -12.02 4.28
N GLU A 220 -4.90 -13.33 4.02
CA GLU A 220 -5.76 -14.32 4.68
C GLU A 220 -5.62 -14.24 6.21
N SER A 221 -4.38 -14.20 6.71
CA SER A 221 -4.08 -14.06 8.13
C SER A 221 -4.65 -12.75 8.70
N ASN A 222 -4.43 -11.63 8.00
CA ASN A 222 -4.91 -10.32 8.41
C ASN A 222 -6.44 -10.28 8.48
N LEU A 223 -7.13 -10.77 7.45
CA LEU A 223 -8.60 -10.85 7.44
C LEU A 223 -9.13 -11.71 8.59
N LYS A 224 -8.51 -12.86 8.89
CA LYS A 224 -8.90 -13.66 10.06
C LYS A 224 -8.66 -12.90 11.37
N ALA A 225 -7.57 -12.17 11.47
CA ALA A 225 -7.23 -11.38 12.66
C ALA A 225 -8.21 -10.22 12.92
N THR A 226 -8.89 -9.70 11.88
CA THR A 226 -9.93 -8.66 12.03
C THR A 226 -11.22 -9.16 12.70
N LYS A 227 -11.45 -10.48 12.78
CA LYS A 227 -12.71 -11.03 13.28
C LYS A 227 -12.90 -10.68 14.77
N GLY A 228 -13.96 -9.93 15.06
CA GLY A 228 -14.35 -9.55 16.43
C GLY A 228 -13.56 -8.39 17.03
N LEU A 229 -12.86 -7.58 16.21
CA LEU A 229 -12.10 -6.43 16.70
C LEU A 229 -12.94 -5.15 16.87
N TRP A 230 -14.11 -5.06 16.23
CA TRP A 230 -15.03 -3.92 16.30
C TRP A 230 -16.48 -4.38 16.14
#